data_AF-A0ABD3TYA2-F1
#
_entry.id   AF-A0ABD3TYA2-F1
#
_cell.length_a   1.000
_cell.length_b   1.000
_cell.length_c   1.000
_cell.angle_alpha   90.00
_cell.angle_beta   90.00
_cell.angle_gamma   90.00
#
_symmetry.space_group_name_H-M   'P 1'
#
loop_
_entity.id
_entity.type
_entity.pdbx_description
1 polymer ?
#
loop_
_entity_poly.entity_id
_entity_poly.type
_entity_poly.pdbx_seq_one_letter_code
_entity_poly.pdbx_strand_id
1 'polypeptide(L)'
;MSTLEERREARRRRRQQEESGEIESTPAEEDSSFTSRRNRRQQEEDSYEDTSSSRPRRRRGYDEEDSTPVSAPAPAPVAQEDTSAEDTRRQKEEEERRRLEKERRRQEEEEEAQRQAEAEEERRRQEEEARRRRQEEERKRAEEERHRREEEERLEKERQEKEHQVAEESARMAAEAEKKKKKGKRKGLGGLSPEKKKILKKLIMQKAAEDLKSEALAKALEKEKYINERVESLTLDGLDGDGLKKLCKALHAKVAQLEEEVYDWEFKIRRQETEINELTLKVNDSRGKFVKPVLRKVNKTESKFDKLKKEKEKSDFRSTLKSHKDEEDEAREAAAE
;
A
#
# COMPACT_ATOMS: atom_id res chain seq x y z
N MET A 1 -21.63 -14.20 37.28
CA MET A 1 -20.45 -14.97 36.84
C MET A 1 -20.88 -16.26 36.13
N SER A 2 -21.32 -16.19 34.87
CA SER A 2 -21.65 -17.39 34.05
C SER A 2 -21.20 -17.30 32.58
N THR A 3 -20.51 -16.22 32.19
CA THR A 3 -20.33 -15.90 30.76
C THR A 3 -19.32 -16.78 30.03
N LEU A 4 -18.36 -17.39 30.75
CA LEU A 4 -17.35 -18.29 30.17
C LEU A 4 -17.87 -19.71 29.97
N GLU A 5 -18.78 -20.15 30.85
CA GLU A 5 -19.37 -21.48 30.79
C GLU A 5 -20.46 -21.51 29.72
N GLU A 6 -21.29 -20.46 29.63
CA GLU A 6 -22.22 -20.25 28.52
C GLU A 6 -21.52 -20.19 27.15
N ARG A 7 -20.35 -19.53 27.05
CA ARG A 7 -19.56 -19.48 25.80
C ARG A 7 -18.99 -20.84 25.41
N ARG A 8 -18.67 -21.68 26.39
CA ARG A 8 -18.17 -23.05 26.16
C ARG A 8 -19.31 -23.99 25.76
N GLU A 9 -20.48 -23.83 26.37
CA GLU A 9 -21.68 -24.56 26.00
C GLU A 9 -22.18 -24.20 24.60
N ALA A 10 -22.20 -22.90 24.24
CA ALA A 10 -22.58 -22.45 22.90
C ALA A 10 -21.68 -23.05 21.81
N ARG A 11 -20.37 -23.18 22.07
CA ARG A 11 -19.43 -23.83 21.14
C ARG A 11 -19.62 -25.34 21.04
N ARG A 12 -20.04 -26.00 22.13
CA ARG A 12 -20.38 -27.42 22.12
C ARG A 12 -21.68 -27.68 21.36
N ARG A 13 -22.71 -26.86 21.59
CA ARG A 13 -23.99 -26.93 20.87
C ARG A 13 -23.82 -26.71 19.37
N ARG A 14 -23.00 -25.73 18.96
CA ARG A 14 -22.68 -25.48 17.54
C ARG A 14 -21.99 -26.68 16.88
N ARG A 15 -21.04 -27.33 17.56
CA ARG A 15 -20.41 -28.57 17.06
C ARG A 15 -21.40 -29.73 16.93
N GLN A 16 -22.32 -29.85 17.89
CA GLN A 16 -23.35 -30.89 17.86
C GLN A 16 -24.37 -30.64 16.74
N GLN A 17 -24.72 -29.38 16.45
CA GLN A 17 -25.56 -29.00 15.31
C GLN A 17 -24.86 -29.20 13.96
N GLU A 18 -23.54 -28.93 13.88
CA GLU A 18 -22.72 -29.21 12.69
C GLU A 18 -22.56 -30.72 12.45
N GLU A 19 -22.53 -31.56 13.49
CA GLU A 19 -22.53 -33.03 13.39
C GLU A 19 -23.91 -33.62 13.08
N SER A 20 -25.02 -32.96 13.46
CA SER A 20 -26.38 -33.43 13.22
C SER A 20 -26.97 -33.02 11.87
N GLY A 21 -26.26 -32.22 11.07
CA GLY A 21 -26.64 -31.87 9.70
C GLY A 21 -27.87 -30.96 9.57
N GLU A 22 -28.33 -30.33 10.65
CA GLU A 22 -29.42 -29.35 10.60
C GLU A 22 -28.83 -27.94 10.48
N ILE A 23 -28.75 -27.43 9.24
CA ILE A 23 -28.35 -26.05 8.96
C ILE A 23 -29.60 -25.18 9.06
N GLU A 24 -29.80 -24.51 10.19
CA GLU A 24 -30.72 -23.38 10.30
C GLU A 24 -29.94 -22.09 10.03
N SER A 25 -30.18 -21.48 8.86
CA SER A 25 -29.54 -20.27 8.39
C SER A 25 -30.10 -19.03 9.09
N THR A 26 -29.24 -18.21 9.70
CA THR A 26 -29.55 -16.79 9.98
C THR A 26 -28.44 -15.89 9.43
N PRO A 27 -28.79 -14.68 8.92
CA PRO A 27 -27.93 -13.90 8.05
C PRO A 27 -27.01 -12.98 8.86
N ALA A 28 -25.74 -12.90 8.47
CA ALA A 28 -24.80 -11.91 8.97
C ALA A 28 -24.28 -11.08 7.80
N GLU A 29 -24.42 -9.76 7.96
CA GLU A 29 -24.09 -8.69 7.04
C GLU A 29 -22.62 -8.73 6.61
N GLU A 30 -22.37 -8.60 5.30
CA GLU A 30 -21.03 -8.46 4.73
C GLU A 30 -20.78 -7.00 4.33
N ASP A 31 -19.83 -6.37 5.02
CA ASP A 31 -19.21 -5.10 4.65
C ASP A 31 -18.50 -5.23 3.29
N SER A 32 -18.96 -4.42 2.34
CA SER A 32 -18.46 -4.34 0.98
C SER A 32 -17.18 -3.49 0.89
N SER A 33 -16.00 -4.11 0.98
CA SER A 33 -14.77 -3.44 0.49
C SER A 33 -13.61 -4.41 0.19
N PHE A 34 -13.80 -5.36 -0.73
CA PHE A 34 -12.62 -6.09 -1.26
C PHE A 34 -12.71 -6.59 -2.71
N THR A 35 -13.79 -6.35 -3.45
CA THR A 35 -13.92 -6.81 -4.85
C THR A 35 -13.71 -5.68 -5.87
N SER A 36 -12.65 -4.88 -5.74
CA SER A 36 -12.30 -3.82 -6.72
C SER A 36 -11.11 -4.16 -7.62
N ARG A 37 -10.94 -5.43 -8.00
CA ARG A 37 -9.85 -5.84 -8.93
C ARG A 37 -10.27 -6.75 -10.08
N ARG A 38 -11.56 -6.85 -10.40
CA ARG A 38 -11.99 -7.71 -11.53
C ARG A 38 -13.07 -7.17 -12.46
N ASN A 39 -13.43 -5.89 -12.41
CA ASN A 39 -14.29 -5.25 -13.41
C ASN A 39 -13.71 -3.90 -13.83
N ARG A 40 -12.75 -3.94 -14.75
CA ARG A 40 -12.35 -2.79 -15.58
C ARG A 40 -11.95 -3.25 -16.97
N ARG A 41 -12.86 -4.01 -17.57
CA ARG A 41 -12.93 -4.37 -18.98
C ARG A 41 -14.40 -4.68 -19.21
N GLN A 42 -15.03 -3.99 -20.15
CA GLN A 42 -16.47 -3.93 -20.40
C GLN A 42 -17.18 -2.83 -19.60
N GLN A 43 -17.26 -1.64 -20.22
CA GLN A 43 -18.46 -0.79 -20.31
C GLN A 43 -18.05 0.54 -20.95
N GLU A 44 -18.28 0.65 -22.26
CA GLU A 44 -18.61 1.88 -22.99
C GLU A 44 -19.21 1.42 -24.32
N GLU A 45 -20.28 0.65 -24.23
CA GLU A 45 -21.31 0.55 -25.26
C GLU A 45 -22.63 0.71 -24.50
N ASP A 46 -23.38 1.74 -24.90
CA ASP A 46 -24.83 1.95 -24.75
C ASP A 46 -25.09 3.46 -24.64
N SER A 47 -24.94 4.17 -25.78
CA SER A 47 -25.72 5.40 -25.98
C SER A 47 -27.08 5.00 -26.56
N TYR A 48 -28.10 5.20 -25.74
CA TYR A 48 -29.52 5.13 -26.08
C TYR A 48 -29.84 5.77 -27.46
N GLU A 49 -30.51 5.00 -28.32
CA GLU A 49 -31.95 5.15 -28.69
C GLU A 49 -32.49 6.61 -28.66
N ASP A 50 -33.24 7.14 -29.63
CA ASP A 50 -34.17 6.55 -30.60
C ASP A 50 -34.85 7.70 -31.39
N THR A 51 -35.37 7.36 -32.56
CA THR A 51 -36.35 8.08 -33.41
C THR A 51 -36.02 9.45 -34.00
N SER A 52 -35.89 9.51 -35.33
CA SER A 52 -37.08 9.73 -36.20
C SER A 52 -36.71 10.05 -37.66
N SER A 53 -37.59 9.59 -38.56
CA SER A 53 -37.72 9.96 -39.98
C SER A 53 -36.91 9.17 -41.03
N SER A 54 -37.43 7.97 -41.27
CA SER A 54 -37.49 7.27 -42.55
C SER A 54 -37.56 8.18 -43.79
N ARG A 55 -36.64 7.92 -44.74
CA ARG A 55 -36.85 8.14 -46.18
C ARG A 55 -38.09 7.38 -46.67
N PRO A 56 -38.71 7.86 -47.77
CA PRO A 56 -39.20 6.94 -48.78
C PRO A 56 -38.51 7.15 -50.13
N ARG A 57 -38.14 6.03 -50.74
CA ARG A 57 -37.58 5.90 -52.09
C ARG A 57 -38.59 6.34 -53.16
N ARG A 58 -38.10 6.96 -54.23
CA ARG A 58 -38.57 6.74 -55.61
C ARG A 58 -37.43 6.93 -56.61
N ARG A 59 -37.36 6.22 -57.73
CA ARG A 59 -37.78 4.86 -58.15
C ARG A 59 -37.38 4.76 -59.64
N ARG A 60 -36.89 3.59 -60.03
CA ARG A 60 -37.34 2.84 -61.22
C ARG A 60 -37.34 3.55 -62.59
N GLY A 61 -36.38 3.19 -63.43
CA GLY A 61 -36.62 3.07 -64.87
C GLY A 61 -37.50 1.86 -65.20
N TYR A 62 -38.26 1.94 -66.29
CA TYR A 62 -38.64 0.82 -67.16
C TYR A 62 -39.11 1.34 -68.53
N ASP A 63 -38.90 0.48 -69.51
CA ASP A 63 -38.96 0.58 -70.97
C ASP A 63 -40.36 0.64 -71.64
N GLU A 64 -40.34 1.14 -72.88
CA GLU A 64 -40.97 0.67 -74.14
C GLU A 64 -42.49 0.41 -74.35
N GLU A 65 -42.92 0.89 -75.55
CA GLU A 65 -43.87 0.33 -76.56
C GLU A 65 -45.36 0.77 -76.67
N ASP A 66 -45.67 1.27 -77.89
CA ASP A 66 -46.85 1.17 -78.77
C ASP A 66 -48.31 1.38 -78.31
N SER A 67 -48.98 2.40 -78.89
CA SER A 67 -50.33 2.26 -79.49
C SER A 67 -50.81 3.52 -80.24
N THR A 68 -51.04 3.35 -81.54
CA THR A 68 -51.88 4.17 -82.45
C THR A 68 -53.38 3.95 -82.16
N PRO A 69 -54.36 4.49 -82.93
CA PRO A 69 -54.55 5.84 -83.51
C PRO A 69 -55.98 6.38 -83.26
N VAL A 70 -56.22 7.69 -83.05
CA VAL A 70 -57.57 8.27 -83.29
C VAL A 70 -57.54 9.76 -83.70
N SER A 71 -57.91 9.98 -84.97
CA SER A 71 -58.70 11.05 -85.61
C SER A 71 -58.75 12.49 -85.07
N ALA A 72 -58.51 13.41 -86.02
CA ALA A 72 -58.67 14.86 -85.99
C ALA A 72 -60.08 15.35 -85.59
N PRO A 73 -60.16 16.63 -85.17
CA PRO A 73 -60.82 17.60 -86.05
C PRO A 73 -60.13 18.99 -86.07
N ALA A 74 -60.23 19.69 -87.20
CA ALA A 74 -59.65 21.03 -87.43
C ALA A 74 -60.52 22.18 -86.86
N PRO A 75 -59.91 23.29 -86.39
CA PRO A 75 -60.31 24.63 -86.85
C PRO A 75 -59.09 25.56 -87.07
N ALA A 76 -58.97 26.15 -88.26
CA ALA A 76 -59.32 27.55 -88.55
C ALA A 76 -58.21 28.57 -88.20
N PRO A 77 -57.99 29.58 -89.06
CA PRO A 77 -56.66 30.05 -89.38
C PRO A 77 -56.28 31.32 -88.62
N VAL A 78 -54.98 31.40 -88.33
CA VAL A 78 -54.13 32.59 -88.48
C VAL A 78 -54.72 33.88 -87.91
N ALA A 79 -54.26 34.28 -86.72
CA ALA A 79 -54.26 35.67 -86.30
C ALA A 79 -52.81 36.07 -86.02
N GLN A 80 -52.32 37.00 -86.83
CA GLN A 80 -50.95 37.52 -86.81
C GLN A 80 -50.66 38.11 -85.43
N GLU A 81 -49.65 37.56 -84.76
CA GLU A 81 -49.12 38.12 -83.52
C GLU A 81 -48.40 39.43 -83.84
N ASP A 82 -48.71 40.47 -83.07
CA ASP A 82 -47.95 41.71 -82.99
C ASP A 82 -46.59 41.41 -82.35
N THR A 83 -45.66 40.98 -83.19
CA THR A 83 -44.31 40.51 -82.82
C THR A 83 -43.48 41.56 -82.08
N SER A 84 -43.82 42.85 -82.15
CA SER A 84 -43.01 43.91 -81.53
C SER A 84 -43.16 44.03 -80.00
N ALA A 85 -44.34 43.71 -79.44
CA ALA A 85 -44.59 43.84 -77.99
C ALA A 85 -44.09 42.62 -77.20
N GLU A 86 -44.15 41.43 -77.79
CA GLU A 86 -43.55 40.23 -77.20
C GLU A 86 -42.04 40.25 -77.28
N ASP A 87 -41.44 40.71 -78.38
CA ASP A 87 -39.99 40.78 -78.52
C ASP A 87 -39.35 41.72 -77.48
N THR A 88 -39.99 42.86 -77.17
CA THR A 88 -39.50 43.78 -76.13
C THR A 88 -39.65 43.23 -74.71
N ARG A 89 -40.68 42.42 -74.43
CA ARG A 89 -40.82 41.70 -73.15
C ARG A 89 -39.80 40.57 -73.02
N ARG A 90 -39.62 39.77 -74.07
CA ARG A 90 -38.60 38.70 -74.14
C ARG A 90 -37.20 39.28 -73.96
N GLN A 91 -36.90 40.43 -74.57
CA GLN A 91 -35.62 41.13 -74.38
C GLN A 91 -35.42 41.60 -72.93
N LYS A 92 -36.45 42.16 -72.28
CA LYS A 92 -36.37 42.55 -70.87
C LYS A 92 -36.24 41.36 -69.92
N GLU A 93 -36.98 40.29 -70.16
CA GLU A 93 -36.87 39.04 -69.38
C GLU A 93 -35.52 38.34 -69.58
N GLU A 94 -34.97 38.37 -70.80
CA GLU A 94 -33.63 37.84 -71.07
C GLU A 94 -32.56 38.70 -70.39
N GLU A 95 -32.72 40.03 -70.38
CA GLU A 95 -31.82 40.93 -69.68
C GLU A 95 -31.90 40.74 -68.15
N GLU A 96 -33.09 40.57 -67.57
CA GLU A 96 -33.25 40.23 -66.15
C GLU A 96 -32.68 38.87 -65.81
N ARG A 97 -32.89 37.84 -66.64
CA ARG A 97 -32.25 36.52 -66.45
C ARG A 97 -30.73 36.63 -66.49
N ARG A 98 -30.16 37.43 -67.39
CA ARG A 98 -28.72 37.71 -67.44
C ARG A 98 -28.23 38.48 -66.21
N ARG A 99 -29.02 39.39 -65.66
CA ARG A 99 -28.70 40.10 -64.41
C ARG A 99 -28.72 39.16 -63.21
N LEU A 100 -29.77 38.36 -63.07
CA LEU A 100 -29.91 37.34 -62.02
C LEU A 100 -28.84 36.24 -62.13
N GLU A 101 -28.48 35.83 -63.34
CA GLU A 101 -27.39 34.86 -63.55
C GLU A 101 -26.02 35.45 -63.18
N LYS A 102 -25.76 36.72 -63.53
CA LYS A 102 -24.55 37.42 -63.09
C LYS A 102 -24.50 37.60 -61.58
N GLU A 103 -25.62 37.90 -60.95
CA GLU A 103 -25.72 38.08 -59.50
C GLU A 103 -25.54 36.74 -58.78
N ARG A 104 -26.13 35.66 -59.29
CA ARG A 104 -25.92 34.31 -58.76
C ARG A 104 -24.48 33.84 -58.93
N ARG A 105 -23.83 34.12 -60.07
CA ARG A 105 -22.40 33.84 -60.27
C ARG A 105 -21.51 34.63 -59.30
N ARG A 106 -21.85 35.90 -59.02
CA ARG A 106 -21.13 36.71 -58.01
C ARG A 106 -21.32 36.16 -56.61
N GLN A 107 -22.53 35.71 -56.26
CA GLN A 107 -22.80 35.07 -54.97
C GLN A 107 -22.07 33.73 -54.83
N GLU A 108 -22.07 32.89 -55.87
CA GLU A 108 -21.32 31.63 -55.90
C GLU A 108 -19.80 31.88 -55.78
N GLU A 109 -19.27 32.92 -56.46
CA GLU A 109 -17.86 33.31 -56.38
C GLU A 109 -17.48 33.89 -55.00
N GLU A 110 -18.34 34.71 -54.39
CA GLU A 110 -18.15 35.20 -53.03
C GLU A 110 -18.24 34.08 -51.99
N GLU A 111 -19.18 33.14 -52.14
CA GLU A 111 -19.32 31.99 -51.25
C GLU A 111 -18.12 31.04 -51.39
N GLU A 112 -17.63 30.81 -52.61
CA GLU A 112 -16.42 30.03 -52.84
C GLU A 112 -15.19 30.72 -52.25
N ALA A 113 -15.07 32.05 -52.39
CA ALA A 113 -14.01 32.83 -51.77
C ALA A 113 -14.07 32.79 -50.24
N GLN A 114 -15.27 32.83 -49.63
CA GLN A 114 -15.46 32.69 -48.18
C GLN A 114 -15.05 31.30 -47.70
N ARG A 115 -15.46 30.23 -48.41
CA ARG A 115 -15.05 28.85 -48.09
C ARG A 115 -13.55 28.65 -48.21
N GLN A 116 -12.91 29.26 -49.21
CA GLN A 116 -11.45 29.21 -49.35
C GLN A 116 -10.73 29.97 -48.22
N ALA A 117 -11.24 31.15 -47.83
CA ALA A 117 -10.70 31.92 -46.72
C ALA A 117 -10.84 31.19 -45.37
N GLU A 118 -12.00 30.57 -45.11
CA GLU A 118 -12.25 29.77 -43.90
C GLU A 118 -11.37 28.52 -43.86
N ALA A 119 -11.21 27.83 -44.99
CA ALA A 119 -10.31 26.67 -45.08
C ALA A 119 -8.83 27.06 -44.90
N GLU A 120 -8.41 28.24 -45.37
CA GLU A 120 -7.05 28.75 -45.12
C GLU A 120 -6.86 29.13 -43.64
N GLU A 121 -7.85 29.77 -43.01
CA GLU A 121 -7.80 30.11 -41.59
C GLU A 121 -7.75 28.84 -40.71
N GLU A 122 -8.54 27.81 -41.05
CA GLU A 122 -8.51 26.53 -40.35
C GLU A 122 -7.15 25.84 -40.48
N ARG A 123 -6.54 25.86 -41.66
CA ARG A 123 -5.17 25.35 -41.87
C ARG A 123 -4.15 26.12 -41.04
N ARG A 124 -4.25 27.45 -40.97
CA ARG A 124 -3.37 28.28 -40.12
C ARG A 124 -3.55 27.95 -38.64
N ARG A 125 -4.78 27.75 -38.17
CA ARG A 125 -5.08 27.33 -36.79
C ARG A 125 -4.51 25.94 -36.49
N GLN A 126 -4.67 24.98 -37.40
CA GLN A 126 -4.10 23.63 -37.27
C GLN A 126 -2.56 23.65 -37.25
N GLU A 127 -1.93 24.46 -38.08
CA GLU A 127 -0.47 24.62 -38.12
C GLU A 127 0.05 25.27 -36.83
N GLU A 128 -0.62 26.31 -36.32
CA GLU A 128 -0.26 26.95 -35.06
C GLU A 128 -0.44 25.99 -33.86
N GLU A 129 -1.53 25.22 -33.84
CA GLU A 129 -1.75 24.21 -32.80
C GLU A 129 -0.70 23.09 -32.87
N ALA A 130 -0.36 22.61 -34.07
CA ALA A 130 0.72 21.64 -34.25
C ALA A 130 2.07 22.19 -33.79
N ARG A 131 2.36 23.48 -34.04
CA ARG A 131 3.56 24.15 -33.55
C ARG A 131 3.58 24.25 -32.02
N ARG A 132 2.45 24.60 -31.39
CA ARG A 132 2.32 24.64 -29.93
C ARG A 132 2.51 23.26 -29.31
N ARG A 133 1.91 22.21 -29.89
CA ARG A 133 2.09 20.81 -29.45
C ARG A 133 3.55 20.37 -29.53
N ARG A 134 4.25 20.68 -30.63
CA ARG A 134 5.69 20.38 -30.79
C ARG A 134 6.55 21.10 -29.74
N GLN A 135 6.28 22.38 -29.48
CA GLN A 135 6.99 23.14 -28.45
C GLN A 135 6.73 22.59 -27.05
N GLU A 136 5.50 22.20 -26.74
CA GLU A 136 5.17 21.60 -25.44
C GLU A 136 5.85 20.24 -25.26
N GLU A 137 5.89 19.41 -26.31
CA GLU A 137 6.59 18.13 -26.29
C GLU A 137 8.10 18.30 -26.14
N GLU A 138 8.70 19.29 -26.82
CA GLU A 138 10.12 19.62 -26.66
C GLU A 138 10.45 20.13 -25.25
N ARG A 139 9.57 20.95 -24.65
CA ARG A 139 9.71 21.40 -23.26
C ARG A 139 9.62 20.24 -22.28
N LYS A 140 8.66 19.33 -22.45
CA LYS A 140 8.52 18.11 -21.63
C LYS A 140 9.75 17.22 -21.73
N ARG A 141 10.26 16.99 -22.94
CA ARG A 141 11.51 16.22 -23.15
C ARG A 141 12.72 16.90 -22.49
N ALA A 142 12.83 18.23 -22.58
CA ALA A 142 13.91 18.97 -21.93
C ALA A 142 13.80 18.95 -20.39
N GLU A 143 12.60 18.99 -19.84
CA GLU A 143 12.35 18.85 -18.39
C GLU A 143 12.67 17.43 -17.90
N GLU A 144 12.25 16.39 -18.63
CA GLU A 144 12.59 15.00 -18.33
C GLU A 144 14.11 14.75 -18.40
N GLU A 145 14.80 15.33 -19.38
CA GLU A 145 16.27 15.22 -19.50
C GLU A 145 16.98 15.95 -18.34
N ARG A 146 16.49 17.12 -17.92
CA ARG A 146 16.99 17.83 -16.73
C ARG A 146 16.78 17.01 -15.47
N HIS A 147 15.59 16.45 -15.27
CA HIS A 147 15.31 15.60 -14.12
C HIS A 147 16.22 14.36 -14.10
N ARG A 148 16.43 13.71 -15.26
CA ARG A 148 17.34 12.57 -15.38
C ARG A 148 18.78 12.95 -15.03
N ARG A 149 19.27 14.10 -15.50
CA ARG A 149 20.61 14.61 -15.16
C ARG A 149 20.75 14.94 -13.68
N GLU A 150 19.74 15.56 -13.07
CA GLU A 150 19.73 15.85 -11.62
C GLU A 150 19.70 14.57 -10.78
N GLU A 151 18.96 13.55 -11.22
CA GLU A 151 18.92 12.24 -10.58
C GLU A 151 20.26 11.50 -10.70
N GLU A 152 20.88 11.52 -11.89
CA GLU A 152 22.22 10.97 -12.11
C GLU A 152 23.28 11.69 -11.26
N GLU A 153 23.25 13.02 -11.18
CA GLU A 153 24.17 13.81 -10.34
C GLU A 153 23.97 13.52 -8.84
N ARG A 154 22.73 13.32 -8.39
CA ARG A 154 22.43 12.91 -7.00
C ARG A 154 23.00 11.51 -6.71
N LEU A 155 22.80 10.56 -7.62
CA LEU A 155 23.34 9.20 -7.48
C LEU A 155 24.87 9.20 -7.52
N GLU A 156 25.50 10.05 -8.32
CA GLU A 156 26.96 10.19 -8.38
C GLU A 156 27.51 10.81 -7.09
N LYS A 157 26.88 11.87 -6.56
CA LYS A 157 27.23 12.43 -5.25
C LYS A 157 27.07 11.41 -4.12
N GLU A 158 25.99 10.64 -4.12
CA GLU A 158 25.79 9.57 -3.13
C GLU A 158 26.85 8.47 -3.26
N ARG A 159 27.27 8.11 -4.48
CA ARG A 159 28.36 7.17 -4.73
C ARG A 159 29.70 7.73 -4.25
N GLN A 160 30.02 8.99 -4.54
CA GLN A 160 31.23 9.65 -4.09
C GLN A 160 31.27 9.81 -2.57
N GLU A 161 30.13 10.12 -1.92
CA GLU A 161 30.01 10.15 -0.47
C GLU A 161 30.21 8.76 0.14
N LYS A 162 29.60 7.71 -0.44
CA LYS A 162 29.83 6.32 0.00
C LYS A 162 31.28 5.90 -0.20
N GLU A 163 31.91 6.26 -1.31
CA GLU A 163 33.32 5.97 -1.58
C GLU A 163 34.22 6.74 -0.62
N HIS A 164 33.94 8.01 -0.34
CA HIS A 164 34.65 8.80 0.67
C HIS A 164 34.45 8.23 2.08
N GLN A 165 33.24 7.77 2.44
CA GLN A 165 32.99 7.10 3.71
C GLN A 165 33.74 5.77 3.82
N VAL A 166 33.77 4.96 2.76
CA VAL A 166 34.53 3.70 2.72
C VAL A 166 36.04 3.97 2.73
N ALA A 167 36.52 4.99 2.04
CA ALA A 167 37.92 5.43 2.06
C ALA A 167 38.31 5.96 3.45
N GLU A 168 37.44 6.75 4.09
CA GLU A 168 37.65 7.24 5.45
C GLU A 168 37.62 6.08 6.47
N GLU A 169 36.67 5.16 6.35
CA GLU A 169 36.56 3.99 7.22
C GLU A 169 37.75 3.04 7.02
N SER A 170 38.16 2.80 5.78
CA SER A 170 39.36 2.00 5.48
C SER A 170 40.64 2.70 5.91
N ALA A 171 40.75 4.03 5.83
CA ALA A 171 41.86 4.80 6.38
C ALA A 171 41.86 4.79 7.92
N ARG A 172 40.69 4.85 8.57
CA ARG A 172 40.53 4.67 10.01
C ARG A 172 40.93 3.27 10.44
N MET A 173 40.51 2.24 9.70
CA MET A 173 40.86 0.84 9.93
C MET A 173 42.35 0.58 9.67
N ALA A 174 42.94 1.18 8.65
CA ALA A 174 44.37 1.12 8.37
C ALA A 174 45.19 1.87 9.42
N ALA A 175 44.74 3.05 9.87
CA ALA A 175 45.35 3.80 10.96
C ALA A 175 45.20 3.08 12.30
N GLU A 176 44.08 2.40 12.55
CA GLU A 176 43.88 1.54 13.72
C GLU A 176 44.74 0.28 13.62
N ALA A 177 44.90 -0.31 12.44
CA ALA A 177 45.80 -1.44 12.19
C ALA A 177 47.28 -1.04 12.34
N GLU A 178 47.67 0.14 11.87
CA GLU A 178 48.98 0.79 12.10
C GLU A 178 49.20 1.07 13.59
N LYS A 179 48.19 1.61 14.29
CA LYS A 179 48.21 1.79 15.75
C LYS A 179 48.28 0.45 16.48
N LYS A 180 47.65 -0.62 15.97
CA LYS A 180 47.73 -2.00 16.48
C LYS A 180 49.09 -2.64 16.20
N LYS A 181 49.72 -2.36 15.04
CA LYS A 181 51.10 -2.78 14.70
C LYS A 181 52.14 -2.03 15.53
N LYS A 182 51.97 -0.73 15.78
CA LYS A 182 52.77 0.07 16.72
C LYS A 182 52.51 -0.32 18.19
N LYS A 183 51.29 -0.72 18.54
CA LYS A 183 50.95 -1.41 19.81
C LYS A 183 51.41 -2.88 19.82
N GLY A 184 51.84 -3.46 18.70
CA GLY A 184 52.54 -4.74 18.64
C GLY A 184 53.88 -4.73 19.38
N LYS A 185 54.41 -3.54 19.70
CA LYS A 185 55.55 -3.32 20.61
C LYS A 185 55.22 -2.58 21.91
N ARG A 186 53.93 -2.32 22.19
CA ARG A 186 53.48 -1.85 23.51
C ARG A 186 52.46 -2.83 24.04
N LYS A 187 52.93 -3.72 24.94
CA LYS A 187 52.15 -4.57 25.84
C LYS A 187 50.99 -3.76 26.46
N GLY A 188 49.86 -3.67 25.76
CA GLY A 188 48.67 -2.95 26.18
C GLY A 188 47.66 -3.97 26.67
N LEU A 189 47.47 -4.02 27.99
CA LEU A 189 46.57 -4.87 28.76
C LEU A 189 46.45 -6.34 28.28
N GLY A 190 47.49 -7.11 28.61
CA GLY A 190 47.36 -8.52 28.98
C GLY A 190 47.33 -9.50 27.81
N GLY A 191 48.48 -10.12 27.52
CA GLY A 191 48.60 -11.37 26.77
C GLY A 191 47.91 -12.54 27.48
N LEU A 192 46.60 -12.44 27.67
CA LEU A 192 45.77 -13.55 28.12
C LEU A 192 45.70 -14.56 26.98
N SER A 193 46.15 -15.79 27.27
CA SER A 193 45.92 -16.95 26.41
C SER A 193 44.45 -17.00 25.97
N PRO A 194 44.14 -17.42 24.74
CA PRO A 194 42.77 -17.61 24.27
C PRO A 194 41.90 -18.42 25.25
N GLU A 195 42.50 -19.34 26.00
CA GLU A 195 41.83 -20.11 27.07
C GLU A 195 41.40 -19.23 28.24
N LYS A 196 42.28 -18.35 28.72
CA LYS A 196 41.96 -17.40 29.80
C LYS A 196 40.87 -16.42 29.37
N LYS A 197 40.83 -16.02 28.09
CA LYS A 197 39.74 -15.19 27.54
C LYS A 197 38.40 -15.92 27.53
N LYS A 198 38.37 -17.22 27.19
CA LYS A 198 37.15 -18.05 27.25
C LYS A 198 36.64 -18.19 28.68
N ILE A 199 37.53 -18.47 29.63
CA ILE A 199 37.19 -18.58 31.06
C ILE A 199 36.65 -17.23 31.57
N LEU A 200 37.30 -16.12 31.23
CA LEU A 200 36.86 -14.79 31.61
C LEU A 200 35.47 -14.46 31.02
N LYS A 201 35.20 -14.78 29.75
CA LYS A 201 33.86 -14.62 29.16
C LYS A 201 32.81 -15.42 29.92
N LYS A 202 33.12 -16.65 30.34
CA LYS A 202 32.23 -17.48 31.14
C LYS A 202 31.93 -16.82 32.50
N LEU A 203 32.96 -16.32 33.19
CA LEU A 203 32.80 -15.63 34.47
C LEU A 203 31.98 -14.33 34.33
N ILE A 204 32.22 -13.55 33.28
CA ILE A 204 31.44 -12.34 33.00
C ILE A 204 29.97 -12.69 32.76
N MET A 205 29.69 -13.74 31.98
CA MET A 205 28.31 -14.19 31.72
C MET A 205 27.63 -14.76 32.97
N GLN A 206 28.36 -15.48 33.83
CA GLN A 206 27.86 -15.98 35.11
C GLN A 206 27.50 -14.81 36.03
N LYS A 207 28.42 -13.86 36.20
CA LYS A 207 28.18 -12.66 37.01
C LYS A 207 27.03 -11.82 36.45
N ALA A 208 26.96 -11.61 35.13
CA ALA A 208 25.85 -10.88 34.51
C ALA A 208 24.50 -11.59 34.74
N ALA A 209 24.47 -12.92 34.77
CA ALA A 209 23.25 -13.68 35.08
C ALA A 209 22.86 -13.58 36.57
N GLU A 210 23.84 -13.53 37.47
CA GLU A 210 23.62 -13.28 38.90
C GLU A 210 23.12 -11.86 39.14
N ASP A 211 23.76 -10.86 38.54
CA ASP A 211 23.39 -9.44 38.62
C ASP A 211 21.98 -9.20 38.08
N LEU A 212 21.60 -9.85 36.96
CA LEU A 212 20.23 -9.77 36.43
C LEU A 212 19.19 -10.32 37.41
N LYS A 213 19.51 -11.39 38.15
CA LYS A 213 18.62 -11.97 39.16
C LYS A 213 18.55 -11.09 40.40
N SER A 214 19.68 -10.57 40.87
CA SER A 214 19.72 -9.71 42.05
C SER A 214 18.99 -8.38 41.79
N GLU A 215 19.13 -7.79 40.61
CA GLU A 215 18.37 -6.61 40.18
C GLU A 215 16.87 -6.89 40.12
N ALA A 216 16.46 -8.05 39.56
CA ALA A 216 15.06 -8.43 39.51
C ALA A 216 14.44 -8.58 40.91
N LEU A 217 15.18 -9.17 41.87
CA LEU A 217 14.75 -9.28 43.26
C LEU A 217 14.70 -7.91 43.94
N ALA A 218 15.72 -7.07 43.76
CA ALA A 218 15.75 -5.72 44.31
C ALA A 218 14.57 -4.88 43.82
N LYS A 219 14.29 -4.95 42.51
CA LYS A 219 13.15 -4.27 41.88
C LYS A 219 11.80 -4.81 42.38
N ALA A 220 11.69 -6.11 42.65
CA ALA A 220 10.49 -6.68 43.25
C ALA A 220 10.27 -6.19 44.69
N LEU A 221 11.33 -6.16 45.51
CA LEU A 221 11.28 -5.63 46.88
C LEU A 221 10.97 -4.13 46.90
N GLU A 222 11.56 -3.35 46.01
CA GLU A 222 11.25 -1.92 45.86
C GLU A 222 9.79 -1.70 45.45
N LYS A 223 9.27 -2.53 44.53
CA LYS A 223 7.86 -2.53 44.16
C LYS A 223 6.96 -2.83 45.36
N GLU A 224 7.28 -3.83 46.16
CA GLU A 224 6.52 -4.16 47.37
C GLU A 224 6.55 -3.02 48.40
N LYS A 225 7.73 -2.42 48.64
CA LYS A 225 7.85 -1.24 49.52
C LYS A 225 6.98 -0.08 49.02
N TYR A 226 7.07 0.23 47.72
CA TYR A 226 6.27 1.30 47.11
C TYR A 226 4.76 1.05 47.22
N ILE A 227 4.32 -0.20 47.00
CA ILE A 227 2.91 -0.57 47.15
C ILE A 227 2.46 -0.41 48.60
N ASN A 228 3.26 -0.87 49.57
CA ASN A 228 2.94 -0.76 50.99
C ASN A 228 2.90 0.70 51.47
N GLU A 229 3.74 1.58 50.91
CA GLU A 229 3.71 3.02 51.18
C GLU A 229 2.48 3.72 50.55
N ARG A 230 2.10 3.34 49.32
CA ARG A 230 0.98 3.97 48.59
C ARG A 230 -0.40 3.46 49.03
N VAL A 231 -0.46 2.20 49.44
CA VAL A 231 -1.66 1.49 49.88
C VAL A 231 -1.46 1.07 51.33
N GLU A 232 -1.86 1.97 52.24
CA GLU A 232 -1.92 1.67 53.67
C GLU A 232 -2.84 0.47 53.92
N SER A 233 -2.49 -0.34 54.93
CA SER A 233 -3.32 -1.47 55.35
C SER A 233 -4.67 -0.97 55.85
N LEU A 234 -5.75 -1.65 55.41
CA LEU A 234 -7.11 -1.30 55.81
C LEU A 234 -7.33 -1.70 57.28
N THR A 235 -7.42 -0.72 58.16
CA THR A 235 -7.86 -0.91 59.54
C THR A 235 -9.38 -0.77 59.61
N LEU A 236 -10.06 -1.89 59.86
CA LEU A 236 -11.53 -1.94 59.96
C LEU A 236 -12.02 -1.96 61.41
N ASP A 237 -11.10 -2.12 62.37
CA ASP A 237 -11.42 -2.32 63.77
C ASP A 237 -11.91 -1.02 64.42
N GLY A 238 -13.09 -1.08 65.05
CA GLY A 238 -13.66 0.03 65.81
C GLY A 238 -14.40 1.10 65.00
N LEU A 239 -14.64 0.88 63.70
CA LEU A 239 -15.46 1.80 62.91
C LEU A 239 -16.97 1.51 63.05
N ASP A 240 -17.73 2.56 63.37
CA ASP A 240 -19.19 2.54 63.31
C ASP A 240 -19.71 2.42 61.87
N GLY A 241 -20.97 2.01 61.69
CA GLY A 241 -21.58 1.80 60.37
C GLY A 241 -21.52 3.00 59.43
N ASP A 242 -21.57 4.23 59.95
CA ASP A 242 -21.42 5.44 59.13
C ASP A 242 -19.95 5.78 58.84
N GLY A 243 -19.03 5.41 59.74
CA GLY A 243 -17.58 5.47 59.49
C GLY A 243 -17.19 4.54 58.34
N LEU A 244 -17.76 3.34 58.32
CA LEU A 244 -17.53 2.37 57.25
C LEU A 244 -18.02 2.87 55.89
N LYS A 245 -19.23 3.47 55.82
CA LYS A 245 -19.75 4.08 54.59
C LYS A 245 -18.87 5.23 54.07
N LYS A 246 -18.33 6.06 54.96
CA LYS A 246 -17.40 7.15 54.60
C LYS A 246 -16.10 6.59 54.03
N LEU A 247 -15.54 5.56 54.65
CA LEU A 247 -14.33 4.88 54.16
C LEU A 247 -14.56 4.28 52.77
N CYS A 248 -15.67 3.59 52.54
CA CYS A 248 -16.00 3.04 51.21
C CYS A 248 -16.07 4.11 50.12
N LYS A 249 -16.70 5.27 50.42
CA LYS A 249 -16.77 6.39 49.47
C LYS A 249 -15.39 7.00 49.19
N ALA A 250 -14.56 7.14 50.22
CA ALA A 250 -13.19 7.66 50.07
C ALA A 250 -12.31 6.71 49.24
N LEU A 251 -12.39 5.40 49.49
CA LEU A 251 -11.67 4.40 48.69
C LEU A 251 -12.14 4.40 47.24
N HIS A 252 -13.44 4.48 46.99
CA HIS A 252 -13.98 4.57 45.62
C HIS A 252 -13.47 5.81 44.88
N ALA A 253 -13.43 6.98 45.54
CA ALA A 253 -12.86 8.19 44.95
C ALA A 253 -11.36 8.04 44.65
N LYS A 254 -10.59 7.42 45.57
CA LYS A 254 -9.16 7.14 45.37
C LYS A 254 -8.92 6.17 44.20
N VAL A 255 -9.76 5.14 44.07
CA VAL A 255 -9.69 4.19 42.94
C VAL A 255 -9.93 4.91 41.61
N ALA A 256 -10.97 5.75 41.52
CA ALA A 256 -11.25 6.51 40.29
C ALA A 256 -10.07 7.41 39.87
N GLN A 257 -9.41 8.08 40.83
CA GLN A 257 -8.20 8.86 40.55
C GLN A 257 -7.02 8.00 40.09
N LEU A 258 -6.80 6.85 40.73
CA LEU A 258 -5.73 5.93 40.35
C LEU A 258 -5.97 5.30 38.97
N GLU A 259 -7.21 5.04 38.59
CA GLU A 259 -7.57 4.54 37.26
C GLU A 259 -7.25 5.56 36.16
N GLU A 260 -7.50 6.84 36.41
CA GLU A 260 -7.09 7.94 35.53
C GLU A 260 -5.55 8.00 35.38
N GLU A 261 -4.82 7.93 36.51
CA GLU A 261 -3.36 7.90 36.47
C GLU A 261 -2.81 6.68 35.70
N VAL A 262 -3.41 5.50 35.90
CA VAL A 262 -3.03 4.28 35.17
C VAL A 262 -3.24 4.47 33.67
N TYR A 263 -4.38 5.03 33.25
CA TYR A 263 -4.65 5.30 31.85
C TYR A 263 -3.59 6.21 31.22
N ASP A 264 -3.22 7.30 31.90
CA ASP A 264 -2.17 8.22 31.46
C ASP A 264 -0.80 7.53 31.31
N TRP A 265 -0.44 6.68 32.27
CA TRP A 265 0.80 5.92 32.20
C TRP A 265 0.79 4.89 31.08
N GLU A 266 -0.30 4.15 30.91
CA GLU A 266 -0.43 3.19 29.81
C GLU A 266 -0.34 3.89 28.45
N PHE A 267 -0.94 5.06 28.29
CA PHE A 267 -0.84 5.83 27.05
C PHE A 267 0.61 6.27 26.78
N LYS A 268 1.32 6.76 27.79
CA LYS A 268 2.75 7.11 27.68
C LYS A 268 3.60 5.89 27.32
N ILE A 269 3.36 4.74 27.95
CA ILE A 269 4.07 3.48 27.65
C ILE A 269 3.80 3.06 26.20
N ARG A 270 2.55 3.04 25.76
CA ARG A 270 2.20 2.70 24.35
C ARG A 270 2.90 3.61 23.35
N ARG A 271 2.96 4.92 23.63
CA ARG A 271 3.69 5.88 22.78
C ARG A 271 5.19 5.56 22.73
N GLN A 272 5.81 5.26 23.86
CA GLN A 272 7.22 4.88 23.92
C GLN A 272 7.47 3.54 23.21
N GLU A 273 6.58 2.56 23.35
CA GLU A 273 6.66 1.29 22.62
C GLU A 273 6.59 1.51 21.10
N THR A 274 5.68 2.38 20.63
CA THR A 274 5.62 2.73 19.20
C THR A 274 6.91 3.37 18.73
N GLU A 275 7.48 4.30 19.51
CA GLU A 275 8.74 4.97 19.18
C GLU A 275 9.93 3.98 19.17
N ILE A 276 10.03 3.09 20.16
CA ILE A 276 11.04 2.03 20.19
C ILE A 276 10.91 1.11 18.99
N ASN A 277 9.68 0.73 18.60
CA ASN A 277 9.45 -0.11 17.44
C ASN A 277 9.86 0.58 16.13
N GLU A 278 9.52 1.86 15.97
CA GLU A 278 9.96 2.67 14.83
C GLU A 278 11.49 2.79 14.77
N LEU A 279 12.13 3.11 15.88
CA LEU A 279 13.60 3.18 15.98
C LEU A 279 14.24 1.83 15.69
N THR A 280 13.67 0.74 16.21
CA THR A 280 14.15 -0.62 15.95
C THR A 280 14.05 -0.96 14.47
N LEU A 281 12.96 -0.56 13.79
CA LEU A 281 12.81 -0.74 12.35
C LEU A 281 13.86 0.07 11.57
N LYS A 282 14.06 1.35 11.91
CA LYS A 282 15.08 2.24 11.30
C LYS A 282 16.50 1.71 11.50
N VAL A 283 16.81 1.18 12.68
CA VAL A 283 18.13 0.56 12.97
C VAL A 283 18.30 -0.72 12.15
N ASN A 284 17.26 -1.53 12.00
CA ASN A 284 17.33 -2.76 11.20
C ASN A 284 17.54 -2.47 9.72
N ASP A 285 16.86 -1.45 9.18
CA ASP A 285 17.01 -1.00 7.79
C ASP A 285 18.40 -0.40 7.54
N SER A 286 18.84 0.52 8.42
CA SER A 286 20.17 1.15 8.30
C SER A 286 21.34 0.19 8.51
N ARG A 287 21.20 -0.84 9.35
CA ARG A 287 22.24 -1.86 9.56
C ARG A 287 22.43 -2.77 8.33
N GLY A 288 21.59 -2.66 7.29
CA GLY A 288 21.72 -3.38 6.01
C GLY A 288 21.64 -4.90 6.11
N LYS A 289 21.32 -5.42 7.30
CA LYS A 289 21.29 -6.84 7.63
C LYS A 289 19.85 -7.23 7.89
N PHE A 290 19.10 -7.35 6.80
CA PHE A 290 17.97 -8.25 6.72
C PHE A 290 18.52 -9.68 6.89
N VAL A 291 18.92 -10.03 8.12
CA VAL A 291 19.19 -11.40 8.53
C VAL A 291 17.82 -12.05 8.53
N LYS A 292 17.32 -12.40 7.34
CA LYS A 292 16.14 -13.23 7.19
C LYS A 292 16.46 -14.48 7.99
N PRO A 293 15.85 -14.69 9.17
CA PRO A 293 16.13 -15.88 9.93
C PRO A 293 15.78 -17.03 8.99
N VAL A 294 16.74 -17.92 8.73
CA VAL A 294 16.54 -19.01 7.78
C VAL A 294 15.31 -19.77 8.24
N LEU A 295 14.21 -19.66 7.49
CA LEU A 295 12.93 -20.24 7.86
C LEU A 295 13.07 -21.75 7.78
N ARG A 296 13.43 -22.37 8.92
CA ARG A 296 13.43 -23.82 9.06
C ARG A 296 11.99 -24.28 9.23
N LYS A 297 11.62 -25.39 8.58
CA LYS A 297 10.33 -26.06 8.79
C LYS A 297 10.27 -26.53 10.24
N VAL A 298 9.68 -25.73 11.11
CA VAL A 298 9.45 -26.06 12.52
C VAL A 298 8.07 -26.68 12.66
N ASN A 299 8.00 -27.95 13.02
CA ASN A 299 6.73 -28.60 13.31
C ASN A 299 6.26 -28.20 14.72
N LYS A 300 5.06 -27.60 14.85
CA LYS A 300 4.52 -27.06 16.11
C LYS A 300 4.44 -28.10 17.24
N THR A 301 4.34 -29.38 16.89
CA THR A 301 4.30 -30.50 17.84
C THR A 301 5.69 -31.01 18.22
N GLU A 302 6.65 -31.01 17.31
CA GLU A 302 8.00 -31.51 17.52
C GLU A 302 8.71 -30.75 18.65
N SER A 303 8.63 -29.43 18.69
CA SER A 303 9.23 -28.65 19.79
C SER A 303 8.55 -28.85 21.15
N LYS A 304 7.31 -29.35 21.18
CA LYS A 304 6.59 -29.70 22.42
C LYS A 304 6.94 -31.12 22.87
N PHE A 305 7.04 -32.06 21.93
CA PHE A 305 7.54 -33.41 22.18
C PHE A 305 9.02 -33.42 22.57
N ASP A 306 9.85 -32.55 21.97
CA ASP A 306 11.24 -32.34 22.36
C ASP A 306 11.37 -31.79 23.77
N LYS A 307 10.46 -30.91 24.22
CA LYS A 307 10.46 -30.47 25.63
C LYS A 307 10.13 -31.62 26.57
N LEU A 308 9.14 -32.45 26.22
CA LEU A 308 8.75 -33.62 27.01
C LEU A 308 9.82 -34.73 27.00
N LYS A 309 10.55 -34.90 25.89
CA LYS A 309 11.72 -35.79 25.78
C LYS A 309 12.94 -35.22 26.49
N LYS A 310 13.21 -33.90 26.36
CA LYS A 310 14.34 -33.21 27.01
C LYS A 310 14.21 -33.08 28.53
N GLU A 311 12.99 -33.12 29.05
CA GLU A 311 12.78 -33.20 30.51
C GLU A 311 13.25 -34.55 31.07
N LYS A 312 13.12 -35.63 30.30
CA LYS A 312 13.60 -36.97 30.64
C LYS A 312 15.07 -37.19 30.30
N GLU A 313 15.55 -36.56 29.22
CA GLU A 313 16.94 -36.54 28.81
C GLU A 313 17.37 -35.09 28.70
N LYS A 314 17.94 -34.50 29.77
CA LYS A 314 18.69 -33.24 29.60
C LYS A 314 19.67 -33.50 28.46
N SER A 315 19.40 -32.93 27.31
CA SER A 315 20.18 -33.13 26.08
C SER A 315 21.47 -32.33 26.22
N ASP A 316 22.24 -32.65 27.25
CA ASP A 316 23.61 -32.24 27.37
C ASP A 316 24.34 -33.00 26.28
N PHE A 317 25.08 -32.30 25.43
CA PHE A 317 25.90 -32.91 24.39
C PHE A 317 26.86 -34.00 24.92
N ARG A 318 27.09 -34.00 26.24
CA ARG A 318 27.87 -35.01 26.96
C ARG A 318 27.17 -36.36 27.08
N SER A 319 25.83 -36.43 27.13
CA SER A 319 25.10 -37.70 27.26
C SER A 319 25.15 -38.56 26.00
N THR A 320 25.40 -37.95 24.84
CA THR A 320 25.64 -38.65 23.56
C THR A 320 27.08 -39.15 23.42
N LEU A 321 27.99 -38.79 24.33
CA LEU A 321 29.38 -39.25 24.33
C LEU A 321 29.54 -40.46 25.25
N LYS A 322 30.15 -41.53 24.74
CA LYS A 322 30.46 -42.74 25.51
C LYS A 322 31.59 -42.42 26.50
N SER A 323 31.27 -42.24 27.78
CA SER A 323 32.28 -42.11 28.85
C SER A 323 32.85 -43.49 29.17
N HIS A 324 34.16 -43.68 28.96
CA HIS A 324 34.88 -44.77 29.61
C HIS A 324 35.11 -44.37 31.06
N LYS A 325 34.51 -45.13 31.97
CA LYS A 325 34.82 -45.06 33.41
C LYS A 325 36.03 -45.96 33.59
N ASP A 326 37.17 -45.39 33.97
CA ASP A 326 38.35 -46.19 34.27
C ASP A 326 38.05 -46.99 35.56
N GLU A 327 38.28 -48.31 35.55
CA GLU A 327 37.93 -49.21 36.68
C GLU A 327 38.64 -48.83 37.99
N GLU A 328 39.66 -47.98 37.93
CA GLU A 328 40.38 -47.46 39.09
C GLU A 328 39.55 -46.48 39.95
N ASP A 329 38.59 -45.76 39.37
CA ASP A 329 37.76 -44.81 40.12
C ASP A 329 36.61 -45.50 40.86
N GLU A 330 36.11 -46.62 40.33
CA GLU A 330 35.02 -47.40 40.95
C GLU A 330 35.53 -48.15 42.21
N ALA A 331 36.80 -48.59 42.18
CA ALA A 331 37.46 -49.19 43.33
C ALA A 331 37.76 -48.18 44.46
N ARG A 332 37.91 -46.89 44.13
CA ARG A 332 38.14 -45.83 45.13
C ARG A 332 36.86 -45.34 45.79
N GLU A 333 35.76 -45.31 45.06
CA GLU A 333 34.43 -44.96 45.60
C GLU A 333 33.91 -46.05 46.54
N ALA A 334 34.09 -47.34 46.18
CA ALA A 334 33.72 -48.48 47.01
C ALA A 334 34.61 -48.69 48.25
N ALA A 335 35.77 -48.04 48.33
CA ALA A 335 36.65 -48.08 49.50
C ALA A 335 36.45 -46.90 50.46
N ALA A 336 35.63 -45.92 50.06
CA ALA A 336 35.31 -44.73 50.86
C ALA A 336 33.92 -44.80 51.51
N GLU A 337 33.13 -45.84 51.20
CA GLU A 337 31.89 -46.23 51.88
C GLU A 337 32.16 -47.43 52.80
#